data_AF-A2Q5E4-F1
#
_entry.id   AF-A2Q5E4-F1
#
_cell.length_a   1.000
_cell.length_b   1.000
_cell.length_c   1.000
_cell.angle_alpha   90.00
_cell.angle_beta   90.00
_cell.angle_gamma   90.00
#
_symmetry.space_group_name_H-M   'P 1'
#
loop_
_entity.id
_entity.type
_entity.pdbx_description
1 polymer ?
#
loop_
_entity_poly.entity_id
_entity_poly.type
_entity_poly.pdbx_seq_one_letter_code
_entity_poly.pdbx_strand_id
1 'polypeptide(L)'
;MKKIQRFTENYNLLNHSHLNNEVHLSGSINWLTLHNYQRYCYNCKYISVEQFIIISLDLHTETYKELRPPQGFDEVPLIKPTLGVLMDFLCFFNVVKKTHFVIWKMTEYGVEESWTQLVKINLQIIGHKLEKRFTSWWVPLHVDKNCDTMILANCFEDILVVYNLRDDSVESVRITNGKYRLHGQHIKNYVESLVLGH
;
A
#
# COMPACT_ATOMS: atom_id res chain seq x y z
N MET A 1 -12.09 -6.18 20.70
CA MET A 1 -10.67 -5.76 20.83
C MET A 1 -9.94 -6.84 21.61
N LYS A 2 -8.78 -7.28 21.12
CA LYS A 2 -7.98 -8.34 21.75
C LYS A 2 -6.70 -7.74 22.31
N LYS A 3 -6.32 -8.09 23.54
CA LYS A 3 -5.03 -7.71 24.12
C LYS A 3 -3.92 -8.47 23.42
N ILE A 4 -2.73 -7.88 23.27
CA ILE A 4 -1.60 -8.52 22.61
C ILE A 4 -1.19 -9.78 23.40
N GLN A 5 -1.42 -10.95 22.82
CA GLN A 5 -0.74 -12.20 23.13
C GLN A 5 -0.05 -12.63 21.82
N ARG A 6 1.11 -13.29 21.93
CA ARG A 6 2.04 -13.63 20.84
C ARG A 6 1.33 -13.85 19.48
N PHE A 7 1.53 -12.94 18.52
CA PHE A 7 0.82 -12.90 17.21
C PHE A 7 1.04 -14.13 16.30
N THR A 8 1.92 -15.05 16.67
CA THR A 8 2.49 -16.09 15.80
C THR A 8 1.61 -17.32 15.57
N GLU A 9 0.49 -17.49 16.28
CA GLU A 9 -0.28 -18.75 16.16
C GLU A 9 -1.21 -18.79 14.93
N ASN A 10 -1.68 -17.65 14.40
CA ASN A 10 -2.66 -17.62 13.29
C ASN A 10 -2.29 -16.69 12.11
N TYR A 11 -1.26 -15.87 12.23
CA TYR A 11 -0.89 -14.84 11.24
C TYR A 11 0.58 -14.94 10.87
N ASN A 12 0.87 -15.12 9.58
CA ASN A 12 2.25 -15.12 9.08
C ASN A 12 2.66 -13.76 8.53
N LEU A 13 3.74 -13.21 9.10
CA LEU A 13 4.48 -12.11 8.49
C LEU A 13 5.26 -12.68 7.29
N LEU A 14 4.68 -12.56 6.10
CA LEU A 14 5.29 -13.09 4.88
C LEU A 14 6.62 -12.40 4.56
N ASN A 15 7.69 -13.18 4.53
CA ASN A 15 9.02 -12.76 4.08
C ASN A 15 9.18 -13.07 2.58
N HIS A 16 8.61 -12.21 1.74
CA HIS A 16 9.22 -11.92 0.44
C HIS A 16 9.77 -10.50 0.50
N SER A 17 11.07 -10.43 0.79
CA SER A 17 11.99 -9.39 0.30
C SER A 17 11.42 -7.96 0.25
N HIS A 18 11.66 -7.22 1.34
CA HIS A 18 12.08 -5.80 1.38
C HIS A 18 11.04 -4.69 1.65
N LEU A 19 9.80 -5.00 2.02
CA LEU A 19 8.82 -3.98 2.46
C LEU A 19 7.93 -4.54 3.58
N ASN A 20 8.33 -4.37 4.84
CA ASN A 20 7.39 -4.49 5.95
C ASN A 20 6.49 -3.24 5.90
N ASN A 21 5.28 -3.40 5.38
CA ASN A 21 4.32 -2.32 5.14
C ASN A 21 3.50 -2.01 6.40
N GLU A 22 4.20 -1.85 7.52
CA GLU A 22 3.63 -1.26 8.71
C GLU A 22 3.43 0.23 8.45
N VAL A 23 2.20 0.71 8.61
CA VAL A 23 1.84 2.10 8.37
C VAL A 23 1.24 2.71 9.63
N HIS A 24 1.78 3.86 10.00
CA HIS A 24 1.34 4.59 11.18
C HIS A 24 0.22 5.55 10.81
N LEU A 25 -0.90 5.49 11.53
CA LEU A 25 -1.99 6.45 11.40
C LEU A 25 -2.78 6.51 12.71
N SER A 26 -3.14 7.71 13.16
CA SER A 26 -4.01 7.92 14.33
C SER A 26 -3.57 7.16 15.59
N GLY A 27 -2.27 7.21 15.92
CA GLY A 27 -1.72 6.52 17.10
C GLY A 27 -1.66 4.99 16.99
N SER A 28 -1.91 4.42 15.80
CA SER A 28 -1.95 2.99 15.57
C SER A 28 -0.96 2.55 14.48
N ILE A 29 -0.48 1.32 14.58
CA ILE A 29 0.32 0.64 13.55
C ILE A 29 -0.58 -0.33 12.79
N ASN A 30 -0.62 -0.20 11.47
CA ASN A 30 -1.47 -1.00 10.61
C ASN A 30 -0.63 -1.84 9.65
N TRP A 31 -0.95 -3.11 9.45
CA TRP A 31 -0.29 -3.93 8.43
C TRP A 31 -1.24 -4.95 7.82
N LEU A 32 -0.97 -5.30 6.56
CA LEU A 32 -1.71 -6.32 5.83
C LEU A 32 -1.09 -7.70 6.03
N THR A 33 -1.88 -8.64 6.53
CA THR A 33 -1.50 -10.03 6.77
C THR A 33 -2.43 -11.00 6.05
N LEU A 34 -2.04 -12.27 6.04
CA LEU A 34 -2.87 -13.38 5.59
C LEU A 34 -3.21 -14.29 6.77
N HIS A 35 -4.50 -14.49 7.00
CA HIS A 35 -5.02 -15.43 7.98
C HIS A 35 -4.88 -16.88 7.50
N ASN A 36 -4.43 -17.76 8.39
CA ASN A 36 -4.27 -19.21 8.11
C ASN A 36 -3.41 -19.56 6.90
N TYR A 37 -2.50 -18.67 6.48
CA TYR A 37 -1.62 -18.91 5.35
C TYR A 37 -0.26 -19.40 5.80
N GLN A 38 0.01 -20.70 5.67
CA GLN A 38 1.17 -21.36 6.28
C GLN A 38 2.48 -21.24 5.48
N ARG A 39 2.47 -20.65 4.28
CA ARG A 39 3.69 -20.54 3.47
C ARG A 39 4.49 -19.31 3.86
N TYR A 40 5.81 -19.43 3.75
CA TYR A 40 6.75 -18.32 3.98
C TYR A 40 6.62 -17.19 2.95
N CYS A 41 6.03 -17.49 1.80
CA CYS A 41 6.20 -16.74 0.57
C CYS A 41 4.85 -16.54 -0.12
N TYR A 42 4.56 -15.34 -0.61
CA TYR A 42 3.27 -15.02 -1.25
C TYR A 42 3.08 -15.81 -2.53
N ASN A 43 2.02 -16.62 -2.58
CA ASN A 43 1.62 -17.34 -3.79
C ASN A 43 0.10 -17.24 -3.96
N CYS A 44 -0.32 -16.37 -4.88
CA CYS A 44 -1.73 -16.06 -5.15
C CYS A 44 -2.58 -17.29 -5.50
N LYS A 45 -1.99 -18.39 -5.99
CA LYS A 45 -2.72 -19.64 -6.32
C LYS A 45 -3.27 -20.37 -5.10
N TYR A 46 -2.81 -20.04 -3.89
CA TYR A 46 -3.15 -20.71 -2.64
C TYR A 46 -3.75 -19.74 -1.61
N ILE A 47 -4.25 -18.61 -2.07
CA ILE A 47 -4.80 -17.55 -1.23
C ILE A 47 -6.21 -17.27 -1.73
N SER A 48 -7.15 -17.04 -0.81
CA SER A 48 -8.45 -16.43 -1.12
C SER A 48 -8.49 -14.98 -0.63
N VAL A 49 -9.41 -14.18 -1.20
CA VAL A 49 -9.66 -12.79 -0.79
C VAL A 49 -9.94 -12.69 0.71
N GLU A 50 -10.77 -13.59 1.24
CA GLU A 50 -11.17 -13.65 2.65
C GLU A 50 -10.00 -13.88 3.63
N GLN A 51 -8.83 -14.32 3.15
CA GLN A 51 -7.66 -14.48 4.00
C GLN A 51 -6.94 -13.14 4.26
N PHE A 52 -7.17 -12.11 3.46
CA PHE A 52 -6.54 -10.82 3.67
C PHE A 52 -7.19 -10.11 4.85
N ILE A 53 -6.38 -9.78 5.85
CA ILE A 53 -6.81 -9.05 7.04
C ILE A 53 -5.82 -7.91 7.29
N ILE A 54 -6.34 -6.74 7.64
CA ILE A 54 -5.55 -5.63 8.15
C ILE A 54 -5.57 -5.74 9.67
N ILE A 55 -4.40 -5.83 10.29
CA ILE A 55 -4.29 -5.70 11.73
C ILE A 55 -3.99 -4.24 12.05
N SER A 56 -4.79 -3.66 12.93
CA SER A 56 -4.61 -2.32 13.48
C SER A 56 -4.30 -2.44 14.96
N LEU A 57 -3.05 -2.18 15.33
CA LEU A 57 -2.56 -2.16 16.70
C LEU A 57 -2.62 -0.73 17.24
N ASP A 58 -3.45 -0.51 18.24
CA ASP A 58 -3.53 0.74 18.99
C ASP A 58 -2.39 0.78 20.03
N LEU A 59 -1.51 1.77 19.90
CA LEU A 59 -0.33 1.90 20.77
C LEU A 59 -0.66 2.47 22.15
N HIS A 60 -1.79 3.15 22.30
CA HIS A 60 -2.21 3.71 23.58
C HIS A 60 -2.84 2.64 24.47
N THR A 61 -3.68 1.79 23.89
CA THR A 61 -4.41 0.76 24.63
C THR A 61 -3.72 -0.60 24.64
N GLU A 62 -2.69 -0.78 23.82
CA GLU A 62 -2.02 -2.07 23.59
C GLU A 62 -3.01 -3.18 23.17
N THR A 63 -4.02 -2.79 22.40
CA THR A 63 -5.01 -3.71 21.85
C THR A 63 -4.98 -3.67 20.33
N TYR A 64 -5.38 -4.78 19.71
CA TYR A 64 -5.54 -4.82 18.27
C TYR A 64 -6.98 -5.13 17.87
N LYS A 65 -7.30 -4.67 16.66
CA LYS A 65 -8.49 -5.09 15.91
C LYS A 65 -8.09 -5.60 14.54
N GLU A 66 -8.92 -6.49 14.05
CA GLU A 66 -8.86 -7.00 12.68
C GLU A 66 -9.83 -6.16 11.86
N LEU A 67 -9.37 -5.69 10.70
CA LEU A 67 -10.14 -4.91 9.74
C LEU A 67 -10.13 -5.63 8.40
N ARG A 68 -11.25 -5.62 7.70
CA ARG A 68 -11.36 -6.15 6.34
C ARG A 68 -10.80 -5.17 5.31
N PRO A 69 -10.18 -5.68 4.23
CA PRO A 69 -9.91 -4.89 3.03
C PRO A 69 -11.19 -4.30 2.43
N PRO A 70 -11.07 -3.37 1.46
CA PRO A 70 -12.21 -2.79 0.76
C PRO A 70 -13.12 -3.85 0.14
N GLN A 71 -14.45 -3.65 0.17
CA GLN A 71 -15.42 -4.60 -0.39
C GLN A 71 -15.21 -4.87 -1.89
N GLY A 72 -14.69 -3.90 -2.67
CA GLY A 72 -14.38 -4.09 -4.10
C GLY A 72 -13.08 -4.86 -4.38
N PHE A 73 -12.45 -5.46 -3.36
CA PHE A 73 -11.28 -6.31 -3.50
C PHE A 73 -11.71 -7.77 -3.78
N ASP A 74 -12.21 -8.03 -5.00
CA ASP A 74 -12.86 -9.31 -5.32
C ASP A 74 -11.93 -10.38 -5.92
N GLU A 75 -10.67 -10.05 -6.19
CA GLU A 75 -9.71 -10.94 -6.84
C GLU A 75 -8.35 -10.89 -6.15
N VAL A 76 -7.75 -12.06 -5.92
CA VAL A 76 -6.38 -12.17 -5.38
C VAL A 76 -5.37 -11.77 -6.45
N PRO A 77 -4.60 -10.69 -6.24
CA PRO A 77 -3.69 -10.18 -7.26
C PRO A 77 -2.41 -11.03 -7.34
N LEU A 78 -1.74 -10.98 -8.50
CA LEU A 78 -0.45 -11.65 -8.69
C LEU A 78 0.64 -11.09 -7.78
N ILE A 79 0.61 -9.77 -7.57
CA ILE A 79 1.50 -9.04 -6.67
C ILE A 79 0.71 -8.78 -5.40
N LYS A 80 1.30 -9.07 -4.23
CA LYS A 80 0.65 -8.85 -2.93
C LYS A 80 0.10 -7.39 -2.85
N PRO A 81 -1.09 -7.15 -2.30
CA PRO A 81 -1.53 -5.78 -2.01
C PRO A 81 -0.67 -5.12 -0.92
N THR A 82 -0.79 -3.79 -0.79
CA THR A 82 -0.14 -3.02 0.29
C THR A 82 -1.05 -2.04 0.97
N LEU A 83 -0.58 -1.60 2.14
CA LEU A 83 -1.11 -0.43 2.81
C LEU A 83 -0.17 0.76 2.65
N GLY A 84 -0.74 1.95 2.73
CA GLY A 84 -0.03 3.22 2.81
C GLY A 84 -0.89 4.26 3.51
N VAL A 85 -0.32 5.44 3.69
CA VAL A 85 -1.08 6.63 4.10
C VAL A 85 -0.96 7.65 2.98
N LEU A 86 -2.11 8.10 2.47
CA LEU A 86 -2.19 9.17 1.48
C LEU A 86 -3.30 10.13 1.91
N MET A 87 -3.03 11.44 1.84
CA MET A 87 -3.99 12.48 2.21
C MET A 87 -4.57 12.24 3.63
N ASP A 88 -3.73 11.79 4.57
CA ASP A 88 -4.09 11.45 5.96
C ASP A 88 -5.11 10.30 6.11
N PHE A 89 -5.36 9.53 5.06
CA PHE A 89 -6.20 8.33 5.10
C PHE A 89 -5.37 7.06 5.05
N LEU A 90 -5.84 6.02 5.75
CA LEU A 90 -5.33 4.67 5.53
C LEU A 90 -5.77 4.23 4.13
N CYS A 91 -4.80 3.85 3.31
CA CYS A 91 -5.05 3.42 1.94
C CYS A 91 -4.65 1.97 1.70
N PHE A 92 -5.40 1.31 0.84
CA PHE A 92 -5.14 -0.04 0.35
C PHE A 92 -4.86 0.00 -1.15
N PHE A 93 -3.74 -0.59 -1.56
CA PHE A 93 -3.24 -0.59 -2.93
C PHE A 93 -3.18 -1.99 -3.51
N ASN A 94 -3.72 -2.18 -4.71
CA ASN A 94 -3.60 -3.46 -5.42
C ASN A 94 -3.59 -3.29 -6.94
N VAL A 95 -3.08 -4.32 -7.62
CA VAL A 95 -3.14 -4.42 -9.09
C VAL A 95 -4.23 -5.42 -9.48
N VAL A 96 -5.30 -4.92 -10.08
CA VAL A 96 -6.46 -5.70 -10.55
C VAL A 96 -6.27 -6.09 -12.01
N LYS A 97 -6.65 -7.32 -12.37
CA LYS A 97 -6.56 -7.85 -13.75
C LYS A 97 -5.18 -7.64 -14.41
N LYS A 98 -4.11 -7.63 -13.60
CA LYS A 98 -2.71 -7.41 -14.01
C LYS A 98 -2.42 -6.09 -14.74
N THR A 99 -3.37 -5.16 -14.77
CA THR A 99 -3.31 -3.96 -15.64
C THR A 99 -3.69 -2.69 -14.91
N HIS A 100 -4.61 -2.76 -13.96
CA HIS A 100 -5.13 -1.58 -13.28
C HIS A 100 -4.55 -1.48 -11.89
N PHE A 101 -3.89 -0.37 -11.59
CA PHE A 101 -3.50 -0.03 -10.22
C PHE A 101 -4.65 0.72 -9.56
N VAL A 102 -5.13 0.20 -8.45
CA VAL A 102 -6.29 0.72 -7.72
C VAL A 102 -5.86 1.12 -6.32
N ILE A 103 -6.30 2.31 -5.91
CA ILE A 103 -6.13 2.84 -4.56
C ILE A 103 -7.50 2.99 -3.93
N TRP A 104 -7.67 2.42 -2.75
CA TRP A 104 -8.80 2.66 -1.87
C TRP A 104 -8.35 3.48 -0.67
N LYS A 105 -9.24 4.32 -0.13
CA LYS A 105 -9.02 5.04 1.12
C LYS A 105 -10.13 4.76 2.11
N MET A 106 -9.78 4.61 3.38
CA MET A 106 -10.72 4.47 4.48
C MET A 106 -11.04 5.87 4.99
N THR A 107 -12.23 6.37 4.65
CA THR A 107 -12.62 7.78 4.92
C THR A 107 -12.88 8.06 6.39
N GLU A 108 -13.27 7.04 7.15
CA GLU A 108 -13.38 7.07 8.60
C GLU A 108 -12.49 5.97 9.18
N TYR A 109 -11.39 6.38 9.82
CA TYR A 109 -10.37 5.44 10.26
C TYR A 109 -10.95 4.39 11.23
N GLY A 110 -10.79 3.12 10.84
CA GLY A 110 -11.28 1.98 11.60
C GLY A 110 -12.70 1.52 11.30
N VAL A 111 -13.40 2.16 10.36
CA VAL A 111 -14.75 1.77 9.90
C VAL A 111 -14.62 1.14 8.52
N GLU A 112 -14.91 -0.16 8.42
CA GLU A 112 -14.72 -0.95 7.19
C GLU A 112 -15.64 -0.48 6.05
N GLU A 113 -16.85 -0.05 6.37
CA GLU A 113 -17.84 0.44 5.41
C GLU A 113 -17.45 1.78 4.78
N SER A 114 -16.45 2.46 5.36
CA SER A 114 -15.98 3.78 4.90
C SER A 114 -14.93 3.70 3.78
N TRP A 115 -14.57 2.49 3.34
CA TRP A 115 -13.67 2.28 2.20
C TRP A 115 -14.30 2.86 0.92
N THR A 116 -13.58 3.76 0.27
CA THR A 116 -13.97 4.35 -1.02
C THR A 116 -12.82 4.27 -2.00
N GLN A 117 -13.11 4.04 -3.28
CA GLN A 117 -12.07 4.03 -4.31
C GLN A 117 -11.58 5.45 -4.54
N LEU A 118 -10.28 5.68 -4.36
CA LEU A 118 -9.65 6.99 -4.57
C LEU A 118 -9.21 7.16 -6.02
N VAL A 119 -8.47 6.18 -6.56
CA VAL A 119 -7.87 6.24 -7.90
C VAL A 119 -7.90 4.87 -8.54
N LYS A 120 -8.07 4.84 -9.87
CA LYS A 120 -7.86 3.66 -10.70
C LYS A 120 -7.18 4.07 -12.00
N ILE A 121 -5.95 3.63 -12.21
CA ILE A 121 -5.18 3.93 -13.44
C ILE A 121 -4.81 2.66 -14.19
N ASN A 122 -4.61 2.78 -15.50
CA ASN A 122 -4.11 1.69 -16.33
C ASN A 122 -2.57 1.77 -16.43
N LEU A 123 -1.88 0.82 -15.79
CA LEU A 123 -0.41 0.73 -15.80
C LEU A 123 0.17 0.53 -17.21
N GLN A 124 -0.62 0.05 -18.17
CA GLN A 124 -0.18 -0.06 -19.56
C GLN A 124 0.10 1.31 -20.17
N ILE A 125 -0.60 2.38 -19.74
CA ILE A 125 -0.34 3.75 -20.23
C ILE A 125 1.07 4.18 -19.84
N ILE A 126 1.46 3.92 -18.59
CA ILE A 126 2.82 4.18 -18.10
C ILE A 126 3.83 3.35 -18.90
N GLY A 127 3.54 2.06 -19.11
CA GLY A 127 4.40 1.18 -19.89
C GLY A 127 4.61 1.66 -21.33
N HIS A 128 3.53 2.03 -22.03
CA HIS A 128 3.59 2.54 -23.39
C HIS A 128 4.37 3.86 -23.48
N LYS A 129 4.08 4.83 -22.61
CA LYS A 129 4.73 6.14 -22.62
C LYS A 129 6.21 6.09 -22.26
N LEU A 130 6.61 5.14 -21.41
CA LEU A 130 8.00 4.92 -21.04
C LEU A 130 8.71 3.88 -21.93
N GLU A 131 8.02 3.33 -22.94
CA GLU A 131 8.50 2.25 -23.81
C GLU A 131 9.05 1.03 -23.03
N LYS A 132 8.39 0.70 -21.91
CA LYS A 132 8.80 -0.35 -20.97
C LYS A 132 7.61 -1.23 -20.59
N ARG A 133 7.87 -2.51 -20.32
CA ARG A 133 6.87 -3.40 -19.71
C ARG A 133 7.15 -3.51 -18.22
N PHE A 134 6.18 -3.11 -17.40
CA PHE A 134 6.30 -3.20 -15.96
C PHE A 134 5.53 -4.42 -15.46
N THR A 135 6.23 -5.34 -14.80
CA THR A 135 5.64 -6.49 -14.10
C THR A 135 5.82 -6.37 -12.59
N SER A 136 6.16 -5.17 -12.12
CA SER A 136 6.75 -4.94 -10.80
C SER A 136 5.87 -4.10 -9.90
N TRP A 137 6.28 -4.01 -8.64
CA TRP A 137 5.58 -3.32 -7.56
C TRP A 137 5.53 -1.80 -7.77
N TRP A 138 4.33 -1.24 -7.78
CA TRP A 138 4.10 0.20 -7.77
C TRP A 138 3.69 0.67 -6.37
N VAL A 139 4.32 1.74 -5.88
CA VAL A 139 3.99 2.39 -4.61
C VAL A 139 3.58 3.83 -4.89
N PRO A 140 2.39 4.26 -4.48
CA PRO A 140 2.01 5.67 -4.55
C PRO A 140 2.68 6.40 -3.39
N LEU A 141 3.46 7.43 -3.72
CA LEU A 141 4.18 8.25 -2.75
C LEU A 141 3.37 9.47 -2.33
N HIS A 142 2.58 10.01 -3.25
CA HIS A 142 1.80 11.20 -3.03
C HIS A 142 0.62 11.24 -4.00
N VAL A 143 -0.51 11.76 -3.53
CA VAL A 143 -1.63 12.20 -4.35
C VAL A 143 -1.95 13.61 -3.89
N ASP A 144 -2.05 14.55 -4.83
CA ASP A 144 -2.35 15.93 -4.49
C ASP A 144 -3.78 16.08 -3.96
N LYS A 145 -4.07 17.22 -3.33
CA LYS A 145 -5.37 17.44 -2.67
C LYS A 145 -6.57 17.34 -3.61
N ASN A 146 -6.38 17.69 -4.89
CA ASN A 146 -7.43 17.68 -5.90
C ASN A 146 -7.57 16.31 -6.59
N CYS A 147 -6.68 15.35 -6.30
CA CYS A 147 -6.57 14.09 -7.03
C CYS A 147 -6.36 14.29 -8.54
N ASP A 148 -5.62 15.33 -8.90
CA ASP A 148 -5.22 15.65 -10.27
C ASP A 148 -3.87 15.03 -10.63
N THR A 149 -2.97 14.92 -9.64
CA THR A 149 -1.60 14.46 -9.85
C THR A 149 -1.19 13.45 -8.79
N MET A 150 -0.54 12.38 -9.23
CA MET A 150 -0.04 11.31 -8.36
C MET A 150 1.42 11.04 -8.66
N ILE A 151 2.21 10.87 -7.61
CA ILE A 151 3.61 10.42 -7.70
C ILE A 151 3.66 8.93 -7.41
N LEU A 152 4.16 8.15 -8.37
CA LEU A 152 4.29 6.70 -8.29
C LEU A 152 5.76 6.29 -8.38
N ALA A 153 6.19 5.41 -7.48
CA ALA A 153 7.49 4.76 -7.56
C ALA A 153 7.34 3.30 -8.00
N ASN A 154 8.22 2.87 -8.91
CA ASN A 154 8.49 1.48 -9.18
C ASN A 154 9.84 1.11 -8.55
N CYS A 155 9.79 0.45 -7.40
CA CYS A 155 10.96 0.16 -6.57
C CYS A 155 11.90 -0.90 -7.16
N PHE A 156 11.44 -1.68 -8.14
CA PHE A 156 12.28 -2.68 -8.81
C PHE A 156 13.07 -2.08 -9.98
N GLU A 157 12.44 -1.15 -10.70
CA GLU A 157 13.01 -0.53 -11.89
C GLU A 157 13.73 0.80 -11.58
N ASP A 158 13.72 1.23 -10.32
CA ASP A 158 14.23 2.53 -9.87
C ASP A 158 13.62 3.71 -10.65
N ILE A 159 12.31 3.64 -10.93
CA ILE A 159 11.58 4.67 -11.70
C ILE A 159 10.64 5.43 -10.77
N LEU A 160 10.67 6.75 -10.88
CA LEU A 160 9.69 7.66 -10.33
C LEU A 160 8.88 8.27 -11.46
N VAL A 161 7.55 8.28 -11.33
CA VAL A 161 6.62 8.81 -12.32
C VAL A 161 5.70 9.83 -11.68
N VAL A 162 5.50 10.95 -12.35
CA VAL A 162 4.37 11.86 -12.12
C VAL A 162 3.28 11.46 -13.11
N TYR A 163 2.12 11.08 -12.58
CA TYR A 163 0.94 10.69 -13.34
C TYR A 163 -0.14 11.75 -13.15
N ASN A 164 -0.61 12.32 -14.26
CA ASN A 164 -1.76 13.22 -14.25
C ASN A 164 -3.04 12.40 -14.41
N LEU A 165 -3.92 12.48 -13.42
CA LEU A 165 -5.16 11.72 -13.34
C LEU A 165 -6.26 12.30 -14.24
N ARG A 166 -6.11 13.52 -14.77
CA ARG A 166 -7.09 14.16 -15.65
C ARG A 166 -6.96 13.75 -17.12
N ASP A 167 -5.73 13.62 -17.59
CA ASP A 167 -5.43 13.37 -19.01
C ASP A 167 -4.51 12.15 -19.25
N ASP A 168 -4.26 11.38 -18.19
CA ASP A 168 -3.37 10.21 -18.20
C ASP A 168 -1.94 10.53 -18.67
N SER A 169 -1.48 11.79 -18.59
CA SER A 169 -0.09 12.15 -18.87
C SER A 169 0.88 11.55 -17.85
N VAL A 170 2.05 11.14 -18.36
CA VAL A 170 3.05 10.38 -17.61
C VAL A 170 4.39 11.05 -17.86
N GLU A 171 5.03 11.51 -16.80
CA GLU A 171 6.38 12.07 -16.84
C GLU A 171 7.30 11.23 -15.95
N SER A 172 8.42 10.74 -16.51
CA SER A 172 9.45 10.10 -15.71
C SER A 172 10.32 11.14 -15.01
N VAL A 173 10.43 11.06 -13.70
CA VAL A 173 11.32 11.92 -12.92
C VAL A 173 12.66 11.21 -12.73
N ARG A 174 13.74 11.87 -13.16
CA ARG A 174 15.10 11.40 -12.89
C ARG A 174 15.54 11.91 -11.52
N ILE A 175 15.82 11.00 -10.59
CA ILE A 175 16.46 11.34 -9.33
C ILE A 175 17.96 11.45 -9.60
N THR A 176 18.45 12.66 -9.77
CA THR A 176 19.85 12.94 -10.17
C THR A 176 20.86 12.87 -9.02
N ASN A 177 20.42 12.87 -7.76
CA ASN A 177 21.29 13.00 -6.58
C ASN A 177 21.23 11.84 -5.55
N GLY A 178 20.66 10.69 -5.90
CA GLY A 178 20.56 9.55 -4.98
C GLY A 178 21.64 8.49 -5.22
N LYS A 179 22.59 8.31 -4.28
CA LYS A 179 23.42 7.08 -4.20
C LYS A 179 22.60 5.82 -3.86
N TYR A 180 21.31 5.99 -3.58
CA TYR A 180 20.41 4.94 -3.13
C TYR A 180 19.42 4.64 -4.25
N ARG A 181 19.40 3.39 -4.71
CA ARG A 181 18.28 2.83 -5.48
C ARG A 181 16.99 3.06 -4.70
N LEU A 182 15.83 3.11 -5.37
CA LEU A 182 14.50 3.08 -4.75
C LEU A 182 14.25 1.69 -4.15
N HIS A 183 15.18 1.22 -3.32
CA HIS A 183 15.05 -0.03 -2.62
C HIS A 183 13.93 0.18 -1.59
N GLY A 184 12.87 -0.62 -1.72
CA GLY A 184 11.62 -0.44 -0.98
C GLY A 184 11.78 -0.24 0.54
N GLN A 185 12.90 -0.69 1.11
CA GLN A 185 13.22 -0.52 2.53
C GLN A 185 13.24 0.95 3.03
N HIS A 186 13.40 1.95 2.15
CA HIS A 186 13.67 3.34 2.55
C HIS A 186 12.59 4.36 2.23
N ILE A 187 11.52 3.99 1.54
CA ILE A 187 10.37 4.90 1.36
C ILE A 187 9.47 4.76 2.60
N LYS A 188 10.01 5.10 3.77
CA LYS A 188 9.21 5.39 4.95
C LYS A 188 8.73 6.81 4.77
N ASN A 189 7.42 6.97 4.62
CA ASN A 189 6.74 8.26 4.53
C ASN A 189 7.36 9.24 5.52
N TYR A 190 7.77 10.41 5.03
CA TYR A 190 8.18 11.54 5.84
C TYR A 190 7.07 11.82 6.86
N VAL A 191 7.33 11.51 8.13
CA VAL A 191 6.49 11.95 9.24
C VAL A 191 7.01 13.32 9.62
N GLU A 192 6.20 14.37 9.45
CA GLU A 192 6.49 15.65 10.09
C GLU A 192 6.66 15.41 11.58
N SER A 193 7.89 15.58 12.05
CA SER A 193 8.26 15.59 13.45
C SER A 193 7.37 16.57 14.20
N LEU A 194 6.49 16.07 15.07
CA LEU A 194 5.81 16.86 16.09
C LEU A 194 6.87 17.52 16.99
N VAL A 195 7.25 18.75 16.68
CA VAL A 195 7.82 19.64 17.68
C VAL A 195 6.63 20.21 18.45
N LEU A 196 6.23 19.51 19.51
CA LEU A 196 5.48 20.15 20.60
C LEU A 196 6.47 21.08 21.31
N GLY A 197 6.49 22.35 20.88
CA GLY A 197 7.12 23.41 21.64
C GLY A 197 6.33 23.63 22.93
N HIS A 198 7.02 23.48 24.06
CA HIS A 198 6.57 23.96 25.37
C HIS A 198 6.60 25.49 25.43
#